data_AF-A0A559K5H0-F1
#
_entry.id   AF-A0A559K5H0-F1
#
_cell.length_a   1.000
_cell.length_b   1.000
_cell.length_c   1.000
_cell.angle_alpha   90.00
_cell.angle_beta   90.00
_cell.angle_gamma   90.00
#
_symmetry.space_group_name_H-M   'P 1'
#
loop_
_entity.id
_entity.type
_entity.pdbx_description
1 polymer ?
#
loop_
_entity_poly.entity_id
_entity_poly.type
_entity_poly.pdbx_seq_one_letter_code
_entity_poly.pdbx_strand_id
1 'polypeptide(L)' 'MRHTCATLLLSKNIHPKIVQDLLGHSSIKVTIDLYSHLFPDMTAKAAFAMEELLTMKN' A
#
# COMPACT_ATOMS: atom_id res chain seq x y z
N MET A 1 3.98 18.02 -8.84
CA MET A 1 5.06 17.02 -9.04
C MET A 1 5.07 15.90 -8.00
N ARG A 2 4.85 16.16 -6.70
CA ARG A 2 4.79 15.09 -5.67
C ARG A 2 3.66 14.08 -5.89
N HIS A 3 2.52 14.52 -6.42
CA HIS A 3 1.39 13.63 -6.67
C HIS A 3 1.65 12.57 -7.73
N THR A 4 2.22 12.98 -8.87
CA THR A 4 2.59 12.05 -9.96
C THR A 4 3.64 11.03 -9.49
N CYS A 5 4.62 11.48 -8.70
CA CYS A 5 5.64 10.61 -8.13
C CYS A 5 5.02 9.57 -7.16
N ALA A 6 4.13 10.01 -6.27
CA ALA A 6 3.40 9.10 -5.37
C ALA A 6 2.59 8.07 -6.16
N THR A 7 1.80 8.49 -7.15
CA THR A 7 1.01 7.58 -8.00
C THR A 7 1.91 6.54 -8.67
N LEU A 8 3.01 6.94 -9.30
CA LEU A 8 3.92 6.01 -9.99
C LEU A 8 4.55 4.99 -9.04
N LEU A 9 4.98 5.40 -7.84
CA LEU A 9 5.57 4.51 -6.85
C LEU A 9 4.54 3.53 -6.29
N LEU A 10 3.34 4.00 -5.98
CA LEU A 10 2.26 3.17 -5.46
C LEU A 10 1.74 2.19 -6.54
N SER A 11 1.67 2.61 -7.81
CA SER A 11 1.37 1.71 -8.94
C SER A 11 2.44 0.63 -9.17
N LYS A 12 3.65 0.81 -8.62
CA LYS A 12 4.71 -0.22 -8.60
C LYS A 12 4.68 -1.09 -7.33
N ASN A 13 3.58 -1.05 -6.56
CA ASN A 13 3.42 -1.75 -5.28
C ASN A 13 4.47 -1.37 -4.23
N ILE A 14 5.08 -0.18 -4.32
CA ILE A 14 5.94 0.31 -3.24
C ILE A 14 5.07 0.65 -2.03
N HIS A 15 5.50 0.18 -0.85
CA HIS A 15 4.72 0.34 0.37
C HIS A 15 4.47 1.83 0.69
N PRO A 16 3.22 2.24 1.03
CA PRO A 16 2.87 3.65 1.25
C PRO A 16 3.72 4.38 2.30
N LYS A 17 4.22 3.66 3.31
CA LYS A 17 5.15 4.21 4.31
C LYS A 17 6.49 4.63 3.69
N ILE A 18 7.04 3.83 2.78
CA ILE A 18 8.30 4.16 2.07
C ILE A 18 8.08 5.38 1.18
N VAL A 19 6.94 5.44 0.48
CA VAL A 19 6.58 6.59 -0.35
C VAL A 19 6.39 7.86 0.50
N GLN A 20 5.78 7.73 1.69
CA GLN A 20 5.63 8.84 2.65
C GLN A 20 7.00 9.41 3.06
N ASP A 21 7.93 8.54 3.46
CA ASP A 21 9.25 8.93 3.94
C ASP A 21 10.07 9.57 2.82
N LEU A 22 10.03 9.00 1.61
CA LEU A 22 10.71 9.54 0.42
C LEU A 22 10.20 10.93 0.02
N LEU A 23 8.89 11.18 0.15
CA LEU A 23 8.27 12.45 -0.24
C LEU A 23 8.22 13.48 0.90
N GLY A 24 8.65 13.10 2.11
CA GLY A 24 8.63 13.96 3.29
C GLY A 24 7.22 14.33 3.74
N HIS A 25 6.23 13.46 3.51
CA HIS A 25 4.87 13.70 3.99
C HIS A 25 4.84 13.56 5.52
N SER A 26 4.48 14.64 6.21
CA SER A 26 4.37 14.66 7.67
C SER A 26 3.34 13.68 8.23
N SER A 27 2.39 13.25 7.39
CA SER A 27 1.37 12.27 7.75
C SER A 27 1.15 11.23 6.66
N ILE A 28 1.20 9.95 7.05
CA ILE A 28 0.82 8.82 6.18
C ILE A 28 -0.65 8.87 5.81
N LYS A 29 -1.47 9.53 6.63
CA LYS A 29 -2.91 9.66 6.42
C LYS A 29 -3.22 10.39 5.12
N VAL A 30 -2.40 11.38 4.74
CA VAL A 30 -2.52 12.07 3.45
C VAL A 30 -2.23 11.10 2.30
N THR A 31 -1.21 10.27 2.41
CA THR A 31 -0.85 9.29 1.38
C THR A 31 -1.91 8.19 1.27
N ILE A 32 -2.39 7.64 2.39
CA ILE A 32 -3.38 6.56 2.36
C ILE A 32 -4.76 7.09 1.97
N ASP A 33 -5.24 8.19 2.54
CA ASP A 33 -6.57 8.72 2.20
C ASP A 33 -6.63 9.14 0.71
N LEU A 34 -5.55 9.71 0.17
CA LEU A 34 -5.53 10.17 -1.23
C LEU A 34 -5.29 9.03 -2.24
N TYR A 35 -4.55 7.98 -1.88
CA TYR A 35 -4.15 6.93 -2.81
C TYR A 35 -4.71 5.53 -2.51
N SER A 36 -5.53 5.39 -1.47
CA SER A 36 -6.20 4.12 -1.07
C SER A 36 -6.97 3.45 -2.22
N HIS A 37 -7.54 4.23 -3.13
CA HIS A 37 -8.24 3.72 -4.31
C HIS A 37 -7.34 2.93 -5.30
N LEU A 38 -6.02 3.07 -5.20
CA LEU A 38 -5.06 2.27 -5.96
C LEU A 38 -4.84 0.87 -5.34
N PHE A 39 -5.47 0.60 -4.19
CA PHE A 39 -5.31 -0.61 -3.39
C PHE A 39 -6.63 -1.35 -3.12
N PRO A 40 -7.55 -1.52 -4.10
CA PRO A 40 -8.88 -2.08 -3.85
C PRO A 40 -8.84 -3.54 -3.34
N ASP A 41 -7.79 -4.29 -3.66
CA ASP A 41 -7.72 -5.73 -3.39
C ASP A 41 -6.78 -6.11 -2.23
N MET A 42 -6.19 -5.14 -1.53
CA MET A 42 -5.20 -5.43 -0.48
C MET A 42 -5.78 -6.22 0.69
N THR A 43 -7.02 -5.92 1.09
CA THR A 43 -7.70 -6.65 2.18
C THR A 43 -7.98 -8.11 1.80
N ALA A 44 -8.44 -8.36 0.57
CA ALA A 44 -8.69 -9.72 0.09
C ALA A 44 -7.38 -10.51 -0.03
N LYS A 45 -6.32 -9.91 -0.57
CA LYS A 45 -4.98 -10.54 -0.63
C LYS A 45 -4.43 -10.87 0.75
N ALA A 46 -4.64 -9.99 1.74
CA ALA A 46 -4.23 -10.25 3.12
C ALA A 46 -4.99 -11.44 3.72
N ALA A 47 -6.29 -11.54 3.47
CA ALA A 47 -7.10 -12.67 3.92
C ALA A 47 -6.63 -13.99 3.27
N PHE A 48 -6.38 -14.00 1.96
CA PHE A 48 -5.87 -15.19 1.26
C PHE A 48 -4.48 -15.61 1.76
N ALA A 49 -3.56 -14.67 1.97
CA ALA A 49 -2.24 -14.98 2.53
C ALA A 49 -2.34 -15.59 3.94
N MET A 50 -3.31 -15.12 4.74
CA MET A 50 -3.56 -15.67 6.07
C MET A 50 -4.08 -17.11 5.98
N GLU A 51 -5.00 -17.39 5.06
CA GLU A 51 -5.57 -18.72 4.82
C GLU A 51 -4.49 -19.72 4.34
N GLU A 52 -3.61 -19.29 3.43
CA GLU A 52 -2.49 -20.09 2.94
C GLU A 52 -1.53 -20.48 4.09
N LEU A 53 -1.16 -19.52 4.95
CA LEU A 53 -0.30 -19.78 6.10
C LEU A 53 -0.91 -20.73 7.13
N LEU A 54 -2.24 -20.68 7.31
CA LEU A 54 -2.97 -21.54 8.25
C LEU A 54 -3.20 -22.95 7.69
N THR A 55 -3.32 -23.09 6.38
CA THR A 55 -3.56 -24.38 5.71
C THR A 55 -2.26 -25.15 5.41
N MET A 56 -1.13 -24.46 5.18
CA MET A 56 0.18 -25.11 4.98
C MET A 56 0.76 -25.80 6.23
N LYS A 57 0.17 -25.57 7.42
CA LYS A 57 0.66 -26.13 8.69
C LYS A 57 -0.05 -27.41 9.13
N ASN A 58 -0.97 -27.94 8.32
CA ASN A 58 -1.68 -29.19 8.52
C ASN A 58 -1.29 -30.23 7.46
#